data_AF-A0A936ZEZ9-F1
#
_entry.id   AF-A0A936ZEZ9-F1
#
_cell.length_a   1.000
_cell.length_b   1.000
_cell.length_c   1.000
_cell.angle_alpha   90.00
_cell.angle_beta   90.00
_cell.angle_gamma   90.00
#
_symmetry.space_group_name_H-M   'P 1'
#
loop_
_entity.id
_entity.type
_entity.pdbx_description
1 polymer ?
#
loop_
_entity_poly.entity_id
_entity_poly.type
_entity_poly.pdbx_seq_one_letter_code
_entity_poly.pdbx_strand_id
1 'polypeptide(L)'
;MPGFGLEQMMRAGAFQGDISGAEIAAPETADEFAQHVIDTICHASVTPSVGRRTFERCMRALDFGSTARVGFRHPAKAEAIDMIWRERERLFDEYKASQDKLRFLATLPWIGPVTKHSLARRLGLITEHGQRAVA
;
A
#
# COMPACT_ATOMS: atom_id res chain seq x y z
N MET A 1 16.70 -1.30 45.18
CA MET A 1 16.14 -1.80 43.90
C MET A 1 16.47 -0.78 42.81
N PRO A 2 17.44 -0.99 41.92
CA PRO A 2 17.67 -0.09 40.80
C PRO A 2 16.78 -0.52 39.63
N GLY A 3 15.81 0.32 39.30
CA GLY A 3 14.89 0.10 38.19
C GLY A 3 15.43 0.66 36.88
N PHE A 4 15.37 -0.19 35.87
CA PHE A 4 15.06 0.11 34.46
C PHE A 4 15.99 1.05 33.68
N GLY A 5 16.74 0.39 32.77
CA GLY A 5 17.55 1.01 31.74
C GLY A 5 16.71 1.82 30.75
N LEU A 6 17.18 3.04 30.52
CA LEU A 6 16.60 4.03 29.63
C LEU A 6 17.46 4.13 28.36
N GLU A 7 17.81 2.99 27.76
CA GLU A 7 18.58 2.95 26.52
C GLU A 7 17.83 2.20 25.41
N GLN A 8 17.78 2.87 24.26
CA GLN A 8 17.33 2.42 22.95
C GLN A 8 15.82 2.34 22.68
N MET A 9 15.22 3.51 22.40
CA MET A 9 14.14 3.64 21.40
C MET A 9 14.53 4.72 20.37
N MET A 10 15.68 4.51 19.73
CA MET A 10 15.97 5.11 18.42
C MET A 10 15.51 4.15 17.33
N ARG A 11 14.27 4.36 16.86
CA ARG A 11 13.87 4.19 15.47
C ARG A 11 12.59 4.98 15.27
N ALA A 12 12.76 6.31 15.26
CA ALA A 12 11.79 7.19 14.63
C ALA A 12 11.82 6.84 13.13
N GLY A 13 10.93 5.94 12.72
CA GLY A 13 10.64 5.70 11.32
C GLY A 13 10.15 7.02 10.72
N ALA A 14 10.97 7.61 9.87
CA ALA A 14 10.66 8.82 9.14
C ALA A 14 9.44 8.58 8.26
N PHE A 15 8.24 8.88 8.77
CA PHE A 15 7.05 9.04 7.94
C PHE A 15 7.06 10.44 7.34
N GLN A 16 8.09 10.74 6.57
CA GLN A 16 8.23 11.96 5.80
C GLN A 16 8.24 11.59 4.33
N GLY A 17 7.04 11.49 3.78
CA GLY A 17 6.81 11.32 2.35
C GLY A 17 5.76 12.33 1.94
N ASP A 18 6.21 13.54 1.62
CA ASP A 18 5.44 14.48 0.80
C ASP A 18 5.18 13.78 -0.54
N ILE A 19 4.02 13.11 -0.68
CA ILE A 19 3.59 12.54 -1.97
C ILE A 19 3.09 13.70 -2.83
N SER A 20 4.02 14.56 -3.23
CA SER A 20 3.87 15.52 -4.32
C SER A 20 4.86 15.07 -5.40
N GLY A 21 4.41 14.17 -6.27
CA GLY A 21 5.17 13.79 -7.46
C GLY A 21 6.34 12.84 -7.24
N ALA A 22 6.19 11.84 -6.36
CA ALA A 22 7.08 10.68 -6.38
C ALA A 22 7.09 10.09 -7.79
N GLU A 23 8.26 10.06 -8.41
CA GLU A 23 8.51 9.43 -9.69
C GLU A 23 7.89 8.03 -9.64
N ILE A 24 7.01 7.73 -10.60
CA ILE A 24 6.24 6.49 -10.60
C ILE A 24 7.20 5.33 -10.89
N ALA A 25 7.87 4.83 -9.85
CA ALA A 25 8.87 3.79 -9.92
C ALA A 25 8.26 2.44 -9.54
N ALA A 26 8.81 1.37 -10.12
CA ALA A 26 8.46 0.02 -9.69
C ALA A 26 8.90 -0.17 -8.23
N PRO A 27 8.10 -0.86 -7.39
CA PRO A 27 8.47 -1.09 -6.00
C PRO A 27 9.77 -1.91 -5.93
N GLU A 28 10.70 -1.44 -5.11
CA GLU A 28 12.00 -2.10 -4.87
C GLU A 28 11.88 -3.09 -3.72
N THR A 29 10.94 -2.85 -2.81
CA THR A 29 10.73 -3.67 -1.61
C THR A 29 9.33 -4.27 -1.52
N ALA A 30 9.22 -5.38 -0.78
CA ALA A 30 7.94 -6.00 -0.48
C ALA A 30 7.01 -5.08 0.32
N ASP A 31 7.59 -4.20 1.14
CA ASP A 31 6.86 -3.23 1.95
C ASP A 31 6.22 -2.17 1.06
N GLU A 32 6.99 -1.56 0.15
CA GLU A 32 6.48 -0.61 -0.85
C GLU A 32 5.37 -1.23 -1.71
N PHE A 33 5.58 -2.48 -2.16
CA PHE A 33 4.55 -3.19 -2.92
C PHE A 33 3.25 -3.32 -2.11
N ALA A 34 3.32 -3.80 -0.86
CA ALA A 34 2.15 -3.92 0.00
C ALA A 34 1.50 -2.55 0.28
N GLN A 35 2.29 -1.51 0.53
CA GLN A 35 1.80 -0.14 0.72
C GLN A 35 1.01 0.35 -0.50
N HIS A 36 1.50 0.14 -1.73
CA HIS A 36 0.77 0.53 -2.94
C HIS A 36 -0.55 -0.24 -3.11
N VAL A 37 -0.58 -1.53 -2.79
CA VAL A 37 -1.80 -2.34 -2.82
C VAL A 37 -2.80 -1.82 -1.80
N ILE A 38 -2.36 -1.61 -0.55
CA ILE A 38 -3.22 -1.16 0.55
C ILE A 38 -3.73 0.26 0.30
N ASP A 39 -2.90 1.17 -0.18
CA ASP A 39 -3.30 2.52 -0.58
C ASP A 39 -4.39 2.47 -1.66
N THR A 40 -4.24 1.58 -2.64
CA THR A 40 -5.25 1.38 -3.69
C THR A 40 -6.58 0.88 -3.12
N ILE A 41 -6.56 -0.07 -2.18
CA ILE A 41 -7.77 -0.56 -1.50
C ILE A 41 -8.43 0.55 -0.67
N CYS A 42 -7.62 1.38 -0.01
CA CYS A 42 -8.10 2.50 0.81
C CYS A 42 -8.75 3.61 -0.04
N HIS A 43 -8.25 3.85 -1.25
CA HIS A 43 -8.82 4.82 -2.19
C HIS A 43 -10.00 4.27 -3.01
N ALA A 44 -10.28 2.97 -2.91
CA ALA A 44 -11.39 2.37 -3.63
C ALA A 44 -12.74 2.89 -3.10
N SER A 45 -13.47 3.59 -3.96
CA SER A 45 -14.84 4.09 -3.73
C SER A 45 -14.97 5.23 -2.72
N VAL A 46 -13.89 5.98 -2.45
CA VAL A 46 -13.90 7.13 -1.54
C VAL A 46 -13.18 8.34 -2.16
N THR A 47 -13.35 9.52 -1.56
CA THR A 47 -12.60 10.71 -1.96
C THR A 47 -11.11 10.57 -1.62
N PRO A 48 -10.19 11.24 -2.34
CA PRO A 48 -8.75 11.16 -2.08
C PRO A 48 -8.38 11.47 -0.61
N SER A 49 -9.01 12.47 -0.01
CA SER A 49 -8.75 12.85 1.40
C SER A 49 -9.16 11.76 2.39
N VAL A 50 -10.28 11.06 2.12
CA VAL A 50 -10.74 9.95 2.97
C VAL A 50 -9.84 8.72 2.79
N GLY A 51 -9.45 8.42 1.54
CA GLY A 51 -8.52 7.34 1.22
C GLY A 51 -7.19 7.50 1.93
N ARG A 52 -6.54 8.67 1.79
CA ARG A 52 -5.27 9.01 2.45
C ARG A 52 -5.36 8.87 3.98
N ARG A 53 -6.38 9.47 4.61
CA ARG A 53 -6.56 9.38 6.08
C ARG A 53 -6.74 7.92 6.53
N THR A 54 -7.43 7.11 5.73
CA THR A 54 -7.66 5.69 6.03
C THR A 54 -6.37 4.90 5.91
N PHE A 55 -5.61 5.12 4.82
CA PHE A 55 -4.29 4.53 4.61
C PHE A 55 -3.33 4.82 5.76
N GLU A 56 -3.17 6.08 6.15
CA GLU A 56 -2.28 6.48 7.26
C GLU A 56 -2.64 5.82 8.61
N ARG A 57 -3.93 5.55 8.84
CA ARG A 57 -4.40 4.85 10.04
C ARG A 57 -4.08 3.36 9.96
N CYS A 58 -4.30 2.74 8.80
CA CYS A 58 -3.95 1.34 8.57
C CYS A 58 -2.44 1.13 8.72
N MET A 59 -1.61 1.97 8.11
CA MET A 59 -0.15 1.86 8.20
C MET A 59 0.35 1.98 9.63
N ARG A 60 -0.14 2.97 10.39
CA ARG A 60 0.17 3.07 11.81
C ARG A 60 -0.23 1.82 12.58
N ALA A 61 -1.45 1.31 12.38
CA ALA A 61 -1.89 0.09 13.07
C ALA A 61 -0.98 -1.10 12.75
N LEU A 62 -0.66 -1.31 11.48
CA LEU A 62 0.18 -2.42 11.02
C LEU A 62 1.63 -2.33 11.51
N ASP A 63 2.19 -1.11 11.57
CA ASP A 63 3.54 -0.85 12.12
C ASP A 63 3.62 -1.23 13.61
N PHE A 64 2.56 -0.95 14.37
CA PHE A 64 2.42 -1.40 15.77
C PHE A 64 2.05 -2.89 15.91
N GLY A 65 2.03 -3.67 14.83
CA GLY A 65 1.63 -5.08 14.84
C GLY A 65 0.14 -5.30 15.14
N SER A 66 -0.68 -4.28 15.00
CA SER A 66 -2.14 -4.33 15.16
C SER A 66 -2.84 -4.57 13.81
N THR A 67 -4.14 -4.86 13.86
CA THR A 67 -4.96 -5.10 12.67
C THR A 67 -5.41 -3.80 11.99
N ALA A 68 -5.52 -3.84 10.66
CA ALA A 68 -6.11 -2.78 9.86
C ALA A 68 -7.58 -2.46 10.24
N ARG A 69 -8.27 -3.32 11.01
CA ARG A 69 -9.62 -3.06 11.55
C ARG A 69 -9.69 -1.80 12.41
N VAL A 70 -8.59 -1.39 13.04
CA VAL A 70 -8.52 -0.14 13.82
C VAL A 70 -8.71 1.09 12.92
N GLY A 71 -8.25 1.01 11.66
CA GLY A 71 -8.39 2.08 10.66
C GLY A 71 -9.61 1.94 9.75
N PHE A 72 -10.19 0.74 9.63
CA PHE A 72 -11.17 0.40 8.59
C PHE A 72 -12.46 -0.22 9.17
N ARG A 73 -13.61 0.44 8.94
CA ARG A 73 -14.92 -0.05 9.45
C ARG A 73 -15.47 -1.28 8.73
N HIS A 74 -14.94 -1.65 7.56
CA HIS A 74 -15.37 -2.87 6.85
C HIS A 74 -14.47 -4.06 7.20
N PRO A 75 -14.98 -5.10 7.87
CA PRO A 75 -14.17 -6.21 8.37
C PRO A 75 -13.49 -7.01 7.26
N ALA A 76 -14.17 -7.22 6.13
CA ALA A 76 -13.64 -8.00 5.01
C ALA A 76 -12.53 -7.27 4.22
N LYS A 77 -12.55 -5.93 4.17
CA LYS A 77 -11.45 -5.15 3.59
C LYS A 77 -10.26 -5.07 4.55
N ALA A 78 -10.51 -4.97 5.85
CA ALA A 78 -9.45 -5.00 6.85
C ALA A 78 -8.70 -6.34 6.83
N GLU A 79 -9.42 -7.47 6.76
CA GLU A 79 -8.81 -8.79 6.67
C GLU A 79 -7.93 -8.97 5.42
N ALA A 80 -8.37 -8.42 4.29
CA ALA A 80 -7.55 -8.42 3.08
C ALA A 80 -6.27 -7.59 3.24
N ILE A 81 -6.36 -6.41 3.87
CA ILE A 81 -5.20 -5.56 4.16
C ILE A 81 -4.23 -6.28 5.11
N ASP A 82 -4.73 -6.92 6.17
CA ASP A 82 -3.92 -7.69 7.11
C ASP A 82 -3.23 -8.88 6.42
N MET A 83 -3.93 -9.59 5.52
CA MET A 83 -3.34 -10.67 4.74
C MET A 83 -2.24 -10.15 3.80
N ILE A 84 -2.51 -9.07 3.05
CA ILE A 84 -1.51 -8.46 2.15
C ILE A 84 -0.27 -8.04 2.93
N TRP A 85 -0.44 -7.43 4.09
CA TRP A 85 0.69 -7.00 4.93
C TRP A 85 1.48 -8.20 5.46
N ARG A 86 0.80 -9.23 5.96
CA ARG A 86 1.45 -10.44 6.50
C ARG A 86 2.19 -11.22 5.41
N GLU A 87 1.61 -11.32 4.22
CA GLU A 87 2.12 -12.13 3.11
C GLU A 87 2.91 -11.28 2.09
N ARG A 88 3.26 -10.05 2.44
CA ARG A 88 3.90 -9.08 1.53
C ARG A 88 5.14 -9.61 0.82
N GLU A 89 6.00 -10.34 1.53
CA GLU A 89 7.22 -10.90 0.95
C GLU A 89 6.89 -11.95 -0.12
N ARG A 90 5.95 -12.85 0.19
CA ARG A 90 5.48 -13.88 -0.75
C ARG A 90 4.81 -13.24 -1.96
N LEU A 91 3.89 -12.30 -1.74
CA LEU A 91 3.16 -11.63 -2.81
C LEU A 91 4.10 -10.82 -3.72
N PHE A 92 5.12 -10.19 -3.14
CA PHE A 92 6.12 -9.46 -3.91
C PHE A 92 7.02 -10.42 -4.73
N ASP A 93 7.35 -11.59 -4.19
CA ASP A 93 8.11 -12.59 -4.94
C ASP A 93 7.30 -13.17 -6.12
N GLU A 94 6.02 -13.50 -5.88
CA GLU A 94 5.10 -13.92 -6.93
C GLU A 94 4.90 -12.81 -8.00
N TYR A 95 4.83 -11.54 -7.57
CA TYR A 95 4.77 -10.40 -8.47
C TYR A 95 6.01 -10.27 -9.37
N LYS A 96 7.22 -10.43 -8.80
CA LYS A 96 8.48 -10.39 -9.57
C LYS A 96 8.60 -11.57 -10.53
N ALA A 97 8.17 -12.76 -10.10
CA ALA A 97 8.22 -13.98 -10.91
C ALA A 97 7.18 -14.00 -12.03
N SER A 98 6.09 -13.24 -11.89
CA SER A 98 5.03 -13.20 -12.90
C SER A 98 5.47 -12.48 -14.17
N GLN A 99 5.31 -13.16 -15.31
CA GLN A 99 5.49 -12.56 -16.63
C GLN A 99 4.36 -11.57 -16.97
N ASP A 100 3.14 -11.86 -16.52
CA ASP A 100 1.97 -10.99 -16.67
C ASP A 100 1.59 -10.38 -15.32
N LYS A 101 2.22 -9.23 -15.05
CA LYS A 101 2.01 -8.49 -13.81
C LYS A 101 0.57 -8.03 -13.65
N LEU A 102 -0.10 -7.60 -14.71
CA LEU A 102 -1.50 -7.16 -14.64
C LEU A 102 -2.43 -8.32 -14.25
N ARG A 103 -2.20 -9.51 -14.83
CA ARG A 103 -2.96 -10.70 -14.45
C ARG A 103 -2.74 -11.07 -12.99
N PHE A 104 -1.51 -10.97 -12.49
CA PHE A 104 -1.21 -11.19 -11.07
C PHE A 104 -1.92 -10.16 -10.19
N LEU A 105 -1.90 -8.87 -10.51
CA LEU A 105 -2.62 -7.87 -9.73
C LEU A 105 -4.12 -8.14 -9.64
N ALA A 106 -4.71 -8.79 -10.65
CA ALA A 106 -6.12 -9.19 -10.65
C ALA A 106 -6.44 -10.36 -9.71
N THR A 107 -5.45 -11.11 -9.23
CA THR A 107 -5.65 -12.22 -8.27
C THR A 107 -5.67 -11.72 -6.82
N LEU A 108 -5.19 -10.50 -6.58
CA LEU A 108 -5.15 -9.91 -5.24
C LEU A 108 -6.57 -9.63 -4.71
N PRO A 109 -6.81 -9.84 -3.41
CA PRO A 109 -8.12 -9.63 -2.81
C PRO A 109 -8.55 -8.17 -2.96
N TRP A 110 -9.82 -7.95 -3.30
CA TRP A 110 -10.41 -6.61 -3.50
C TRP A 110 -9.83 -5.79 -4.67
N ILE A 111 -8.97 -6.39 -5.50
CA ILE A 111 -8.49 -5.77 -6.73
C ILE A 111 -9.39 -6.19 -7.90
N GLY A 112 -10.41 -5.38 -8.17
CA GLY A 112 -11.29 -5.54 -9.32
C GLY A 112 -10.70 -4.99 -10.63
N PRO A 113 -11.44 -5.09 -11.75
CA PRO A 113 -10.99 -4.65 -13.07
C PRO A 113 -10.49 -3.19 -13.10
N VAL A 114 -11.24 -2.29 -12.46
CA VAL A 114 -10.91 -0.85 -12.38
C VAL A 114 -9.73 -0.59 -11.42
N THR A 115 -9.76 -1.25 -10.26
CA THR A 115 -8.76 -1.11 -9.20
C THR A 115 -7.38 -1.57 -9.67
N LYS A 116 -7.33 -2.65 -10.48
CA LYS A 116 -6.10 -3.17 -11.11
C LYS A 116 -5.37 -2.11 -11.91
N HIS A 117 -6.08 -1.34 -12.75
CA HIS A 117 -5.45 -0.30 -13.56
C HIS A 117 -4.90 0.85 -12.69
N SER A 118 -5.60 1.19 -11.60
CA SER A 118 -5.13 2.19 -10.65
C SER A 118 -3.87 1.73 -9.92
N LEU A 119 -3.81 0.46 -9.52
CA LEU A 119 -2.62 -0.15 -8.91
C LEU A 119 -1.47 -0.24 -9.92
N ALA A 120 -1.74 -0.67 -11.14
CA ALA A 120 -0.74 -0.78 -12.20
C ALA A 120 -0.10 0.57 -12.55
N ARG A 121 -0.89 1.66 -12.56
CA ARG A 121 -0.35 3.02 -12.69
C ARG A 121 0.57 3.36 -11.52
N ARG A 122 0.19 3.07 -10.28
CA ARG A 122 1.01 3.35 -9.09
C ARG A 122 2.31 2.56 -9.06
N LEU A 123 2.31 1.36 -9.64
CA LEU A 123 3.48 0.48 -9.77
C LEU A 123 4.34 0.79 -11.00
N GLY A 124 4.03 1.86 -11.76
CA GLY A 124 4.77 2.24 -12.97
C GLY A 124 4.60 1.29 -14.16
N LEU A 125 3.64 0.36 -14.11
CA LEU A 125 3.38 -0.59 -15.21
C LEU A 125 2.63 0.05 -16.37
N ILE A 126 1.86 1.11 -16.07
CA ILE A 126 1.14 1.90 -17.07
C ILE A 126 1.62 3.34 -16.91
N THR A 127 2.50 3.75 -17.81
CA THR A 127 2.79 5.17 -18.01
C THR A 127 1.58 5.79 -18.72
N GLU A 128 1.01 6.83 -18.12
CA GLU A 128 0.05 7.65 -18.84
C GLU A 128 0.83 8.33 -19.98
N HIS A 129 0.72 7.82 -21.20
CA HIS A 129 1.07 8.60 -22.39
C HIS A 129 0.21 9.86 -22.32
N GLY A 130 0.84 10.99 -22.00
CA GLY A 130 0.20 12.27 -21.85
C GLY A 130 -0.54 12.66 -23.11
N GLN A 131 -1.85 12.41 -23.16
CA GLN A 131 -2.74 13.23 -23.96
C GLN A 131 -3.16 14.43 -23.11
N ARG A 132 -2.27 15.41 -23.06
CA ARG A 132 -2.68 16.81 -22.90
C ARG A 132 -2.35 17.54 -24.19
N ALA A 133 -3.03 17.14 -25.26
CA ALA A 133 -3.27 18.04 -26.39
C ALA A 133 -4.32 19.05 -25.90
N VAL A 134 -3.86 20.23 -25.49
CA VAL A 134 -4.72 21.40 -25.42
C VAL A 134 -4.12 22.38 -26.41
N ALA A 135 -4.86 22.53 -27.51
CA ALA A 135 -4.67 23.54 -28.55
C ALA A 135 -4.85 24.96 -27.99
#